data_AF-A0A968MP04-F1
#
_entry.id   AF-A0A968MP04-F1
#
_cell.length_a   1.000
_cell.length_b   1.000
_cell.length_c   1.000
_cell.angle_alpha   90.00
_cell.angle_beta   90.00
_cell.angle_gamma   90.00
#
_symmetry.space_group_name_H-M   'P 1'
#
loop_
_entity.id
_entity.type
_entity.pdbx_description
1 polymer ?
#
loop_
_entity_poly.entity_id
_entity_poly.type
_entity_poly.pdbx_seq_one_letter_code
_entity_poly.pdbx_strand_id
1 'polypeptide(L)'
;MGARVRTFDAARSYGQAEGFLADWLHRRDIDPGAATISSKWGYTYVGAWRLDADHHEEKSHDLQTFLRQWDASRKVLWSHLDLYQVHSLTLESPLFEDVALLEALAARKQEHGISLGVTVTGPRQRETIERVLSTAVDGVRLFDSIQATFNLLEPSVAPALEKAHGEGMGIIIKEPIANGRLAPGRTDGKTAFLEDAAQARGVSIDVLALSFVLSFPFVDCVLSGAVTRVQLESNLRALSRPWDGSDAALAA
;
A
#
# COMPACT_ATOMS: atom_id res chain seq x y z
N MET A 1 -19.14 4.53 -18.49
CA MET A 1 -17.68 4.76 -18.63
C MET A 1 -16.99 3.76 -17.72
N GLY A 2 -16.13 2.87 -18.24
CA GLY A 2 -15.43 1.89 -17.40
C GLY A 2 -14.44 2.58 -16.47
N ALA A 3 -14.37 2.15 -15.22
CA ALA A 3 -13.36 2.61 -14.29
C ALA A 3 -11.96 2.28 -14.85
N ARG A 4 -11.10 3.29 -14.99
CA ARG A 4 -9.73 3.12 -15.47
C ARG A 4 -8.80 3.19 -14.27
N VAL A 5 -8.16 2.06 -13.96
CA VAL A 5 -7.07 2.00 -12.97
C VAL A 5 -5.93 2.88 -13.47
N ARG A 6 -5.48 3.81 -12.63
CA ARG A 6 -4.39 4.75 -12.92
C ARG A 6 -3.33 4.81 -11.82
N THR A 7 -3.41 3.96 -10.81
CA THR A 7 -2.42 3.89 -9.74
C THR A 7 -1.79 2.50 -9.75
N PHE A 8 -0.47 2.44 -9.80
CA PHE A 8 0.30 1.19 -9.85
C PHE A 8 1.38 1.23 -8.79
N ASP A 9 1.45 0.18 -8.00
CA ASP A 9 2.34 0.08 -6.85
C ASP A 9 3.27 -1.11 -6.99
N ALA A 10 4.57 -0.87 -6.84
CA ALA A 10 5.65 -1.87 -6.91
C ALA A 10 6.48 -1.83 -5.62
N ALA A 11 7.51 -2.67 -5.53
CA ALA A 11 8.56 -2.57 -4.53
C ALA A 11 9.84 -3.22 -5.05
N ARG A 12 11.00 -2.79 -4.55
CA ARG A 12 12.29 -3.39 -4.91
C ARG A 12 12.40 -4.86 -4.57
N SER A 13 11.70 -5.31 -3.54
CA SER A 13 11.73 -6.71 -3.12
C SER A 13 10.78 -7.61 -3.92
N TYR A 14 9.85 -7.03 -4.71
CA TYR A 14 8.88 -7.78 -5.51
C TYR A 14 9.50 -8.30 -6.81
N GLY A 15 10.59 -9.07 -6.73
CA GLY A 15 11.27 -9.66 -7.88
C GLY A 15 11.59 -8.64 -8.98
N GLN A 16 10.99 -8.78 -10.15
CA GLN A 16 11.16 -7.89 -11.31
C GLN A 16 10.05 -6.83 -11.46
N ALA A 17 9.22 -6.60 -10.44
CA ALA A 17 8.02 -5.76 -10.55
C ALA A 17 8.30 -4.36 -11.12
N GLU A 18 9.34 -3.67 -10.64
CA GLU A 18 9.69 -2.35 -11.19
C GLU A 18 10.08 -2.40 -12.66
N GLY A 19 10.85 -3.41 -13.07
CA GLY A 19 11.27 -3.57 -14.46
C GLY A 19 10.09 -3.89 -15.38
N PHE A 20 9.19 -4.77 -14.94
CA PHE A 20 7.95 -5.07 -15.67
C PHE A 20 7.06 -3.83 -15.81
N LEU A 21 6.91 -3.06 -14.73
CA LEU A 21 6.11 -1.84 -14.75
C LEU A 21 6.72 -0.79 -15.68
N ALA A 22 8.05 -0.60 -15.64
CA ALA A 22 8.75 0.30 -16.55
C ALA A 22 8.58 -0.13 -18.01
N ASP A 23 8.79 -1.41 -18.34
CA ASP A 23 8.61 -1.93 -19.70
C ASP A 23 7.16 -1.74 -20.18
N TRP A 24 6.18 -1.99 -19.32
CA TRP A 24 4.77 -1.76 -19.63
C TRP A 24 4.46 -0.27 -19.90
N LEU A 25 4.94 0.65 -19.06
CA LEU A 25 4.76 2.09 -19.24
C LEU A 25 5.31 2.56 -20.59
N HIS A 26 6.53 2.14 -20.94
CA HIS A 26 7.17 2.48 -22.21
C HIS A 26 6.43 1.89 -23.42
N ARG A 27 6.08 0.59 -23.38
CA ARG A 27 5.37 -0.08 -24.49
C ARG A 27 3.99 0.50 -24.76
N ARG A 28 3.37 1.08 -23.74
CA ARG A 28 2.04 1.70 -23.82
C ARG A 28 2.09 3.21 -24.02
N ASP A 29 3.28 3.78 -24.14
CA ASP A 29 3.50 5.22 -24.33
C ASP A 29 2.74 6.05 -23.28
N ILE A 30 2.86 5.63 -22.01
CA ILE A 30 2.22 6.32 -20.89
C ILE A 30 3.13 7.46 -20.47
N ASP A 31 2.67 8.69 -20.65
CA ASP A 31 3.41 9.87 -20.21
C ASP A 31 3.58 9.90 -18.69
N PRO A 32 4.72 10.43 -18.18
CA PRO A 32 4.85 10.86 -16.78
C PRO A 32 3.63 11.64 -16.29
N GLY A 33 3.11 11.28 -15.11
CA GLY A 33 1.94 11.93 -14.52
C GLY A 33 0.58 11.51 -15.09
N ALA A 34 0.53 10.73 -16.18
CA ALA A 34 -0.74 10.19 -16.71
C ALA A 34 -1.31 9.04 -15.83
N ALA A 35 -0.45 8.45 -14.99
CA ALA A 35 -0.76 7.47 -13.97
C ALA A 35 0.14 7.73 -12.76
N THR A 36 -0.33 7.41 -11.55
CA THR A 36 0.45 7.48 -10.33
C THR A 36 1.23 6.18 -10.15
N ILE A 37 2.56 6.27 -10.06
CA ILE A 37 3.45 5.14 -9.86
C ILE A 37 4.15 5.24 -8.50
N SER A 38 4.04 4.20 -7.71
CA SER A 38 4.74 4.07 -6.44
C SER A 38 5.69 2.89 -6.41
N SER A 39 6.80 3.04 -5.68
CA SER A 39 7.69 1.93 -5.32
C SER A 39 8.18 2.05 -3.89
N LYS A 40 8.87 1.01 -3.39
CA LYS A 40 9.26 0.89 -1.99
C LYS A 40 10.67 0.33 -1.81
N TRP A 41 11.30 0.74 -0.72
CA TRP A 41 12.63 0.29 -0.29
C TRP A 41 12.61 -0.28 1.12
N GLY A 42 13.67 -1.00 1.48
CA GLY A 42 13.89 -1.49 2.84
C GLY A 42 13.73 -3.00 3.02
N TYR A 43 13.39 -3.71 1.94
CA TYR A 43 13.53 -5.16 1.84
C TYR A 43 14.50 -5.47 0.70
N THR A 44 15.48 -6.32 0.96
CA THR A 44 16.39 -6.84 -0.05
C THR A 44 16.04 -8.29 -0.31
N TYR A 45 15.69 -8.63 -1.55
CA TYR A 45 15.50 -10.01 -1.95
C TYR A 45 16.86 -10.72 -1.98
N VAL A 46 17.07 -11.69 -1.09
CA VAL A 46 18.31 -12.46 -0.97
C VAL A 46 18.15 -13.91 -1.43
N GLY A 47 16.93 -14.33 -1.77
CA GLY A 47 16.61 -15.69 -2.18
C GLY A 47 17.12 -16.11 -3.57
N ALA A 48 17.69 -15.21 -4.37
CA ALA A 48 18.29 -15.51 -5.69
C ALA A 48 17.43 -16.41 -6.62
N TRP A 49 16.10 -16.27 -6.59
CA TRP A 49 15.11 -17.05 -7.36
C TRP A 49 15.01 -18.52 -6.95
N ARG A 50 15.57 -18.89 -5.81
CA ARG A 50 15.46 -20.20 -5.20
C ARG A 50 14.26 -20.26 -4.27
N LEU A 51 13.40 -21.25 -4.48
CA LEU A 51 12.25 -21.49 -3.61
C LEU A 51 12.68 -22.04 -2.23
N ASP A 52 13.86 -22.63 -2.13
CA ASP A 52 14.41 -23.31 -0.95
C ASP A 52 15.43 -22.48 -0.15
N ALA A 53 15.52 -21.16 -0.39
CA ALA A 53 16.40 -20.30 0.40
C ALA A 53 15.92 -20.20 1.86
N ASP A 54 16.85 -20.24 2.83
CA ASP A 54 16.52 -20.12 4.26
C ASP A 54 15.88 -18.76 4.58
N HIS A 55 16.32 -17.71 3.87
CA HIS A 55 15.79 -16.35 3.95
C HIS A 55 15.52 -15.88 2.52
N HIS A 56 14.28 -15.50 2.21
CA HIS A 56 13.93 -14.95 0.89
C HIS A 56 14.11 -13.44 0.83
N GLU A 57 13.91 -12.75 1.94
CA GLU A 57 14.06 -11.30 2.06
C GLU A 57 14.70 -10.90 3.38
N GLU A 58 15.52 -9.85 3.34
CA GLU A 58 16.11 -9.22 4.51
C GLU A 58 15.58 -7.78 4.63
N LYS A 59 14.96 -7.47 5.76
CA LYS A 59 14.47 -6.13 6.07
C LYS A 59 15.63 -5.31 6.65
N SER A 60 15.97 -4.19 5.99
CA SER A 60 16.87 -3.18 6.56
C SER A 60 16.37 -1.77 6.26
N HIS A 61 16.24 -0.97 7.33
CA HIS A 61 15.85 0.45 7.28
C HIS A 61 17.02 1.34 7.67
N ASP A 62 18.18 1.11 7.07
CA ASP A 62 19.40 1.91 7.23
C ASP A 62 19.68 2.82 6.01
N LEU A 63 20.52 3.84 6.21
CA LEU A 63 20.95 4.78 5.17
C LEU A 63 21.58 4.08 3.95
N GLN A 64 22.42 3.08 4.16
CA GLN A 64 23.14 2.41 3.06
C GLN A 64 22.19 1.67 2.12
N THR A 65 21.15 1.04 2.69
CA THR A 65 20.10 0.34 1.97
C THR A 65 19.20 1.31 1.25
N PHE A 66 18.81 2.41 1.89
CA PHE A 66 18.08 3.49 1.23
C PHE A 66 18.82 4.00 -0.01
N LEU A 67 20.07 4.44 0.13
CA LEU A 67 20.84 5.03 -0.97
C LEU A 67 21.01 4.05 -2.13
N ARG A 68 21.38 2.80 -1.84
CA ARG A 68 21.51 1.74 -2.85
C ARG A 68 20.20 1.50 -3.61
N GLN A 69 19.10 1.36 -2.88
CA GLN A 69 17.80 1.04 -3.50
C GLN A 69 17.22 2.26 -4.22
N TRP A 70 17.38 3.47 -3.68
CA TRP A 70 17.03 4.72 -4.35
C TRP A 70 17.67 4.82 -5.74
N ASP A 71 18.99 4.65 -5.82
CA ASP A 71 19.70 4.70 -7.10
C ASP A 71 19.24 3.61 -8.08
N ALA A 72 18.89 2.43 -7.56
CA ALA A 72 18.40 1.33 -8.39
C ALA A 72 16.99 1.59 -8.93
N SER A 73 16.05 2.04 -8.09
CA SER A 73 14.68 2.39 -8.48
C SER A 73 14.69 3.53 -9.49
N ARG A 74 15.51 4.57 -9.24
CA ARG A 74 15.66 5.72 -10.13
C ARG A 74 16.13 5.32 -11.53
N LYS A 75 17.08 4.39 -11.65
CA LYS A 75 17.53 3.92 -12.97
C LYS A 75 16.42 3.23 -13.80
N VAL A 76 15.36 2.76 -13.16
CA VAL A 76 14.31 1.97 -13.81
C VAL A 76 13.01 2.75 -13.99
N LEU A 77 12.57 3.51 -12.98
CA LEU A 77 11.24 4.12 -12.92
C LEU A 77 11.25 5.66 -12.89
N TRP A 78 12.40 6.32 -12.87
CA TRP A 78 12.49 7.72 -12.43
C TRP A 78 11.52 8.69 -13.10
N SER A 79 11.42 8.67 -14.43
CA SER A 79 10.54 9.59 -15.16
C SER A 79 9.07 9.44 -14.77
N HIS A 80 8.68 8.31 -14.18
CA HIS A 80 7.32 8.01 -13.81
C HIS A 80 7.09 7.88 -12.31
N LEU A 81 8.15 7.86 -11.47
CA LEU A 81 8.03 7.58 -10.05
C LEU A 81 7.50 8.80 -9.28
N ASP A 82 6.25 8.71 -8.81
CA ASP A 82 5.58 9.80 -8.07
C ASP A 82 5.74 9.67 -6.56
N LEU A 83 5.79 8.42 -6.05
CA LEU A 83 5.80 8.12 -4.62
C LEU A 83 6.84 7.05 -4.30
N TYR A 84 7.76 7.36 -3.38
CA TYR A 84 8.72 6.39 -2.87
C TYR A 84 8.54 6.12 -1.39
N GLN A 85 8.33 4.85 -1.04
CA GLN A 85 7.88 4.48 0.30
C GLN A 85 8.91 3.64 1.08
N VAL A 86 8.95 3.82 2.40
CA VAL A 86 9.62 2.88 3.30
C VAL A 86 8.74 1.63 3.46
N HIS A 87 9.30 0.45 3.18
CA HIS A 87 8.55 -0.80 3.15
C HIS A 87 8.45 -1.44 4.55
N SER A 88 7.22 -1.71 5.00
CA SER A 88 6.84 -2.43 6.22
C SER A 88 7.50 -1.87 7.49
N LEU A 89 7.35 -0.56 7.68
CA LEU A 89 7.77 0.17 8.86
C LEU A 89 6.96 -0.28 10.10
N THR A 90 7.66 -0.39 11.22
CA THR A 90 7.12 -0.67 12.55
C THR A 90 7.80 0.28 13.55
N LEU A 91 7.26 0.41 14.76
CA LEU A 91 7.86 1.24 15.81
C LEU A 91 9.31 0.86 16.14
N GLU A 92 9.67 -0.41 15.99
CA GLU A 92 10.99 -0.94 16.29
C GLU A 92 11.98 -0.71 15.13
N SER A 93 11.53 -0.13 14.02
CA SER A 93 12.39 0.11 12.87
C SER A 93 13.42 1.21 13.19
N PRO A 94 14.71 1.00 12.90
CA PRO A 94 15.79 1.92 13.29
C PRO A 94 15.70 3.30 12.63
N LEU A 95 14.93 3.43 11.55
CA LEU A 95 14.73 4.66 10.79
C LEU A 95 14.39 5.88 11.68
N PHE A 96 13.58 5.69 12.72
CA PHE A 96 13.13 6.81 13.55
C PHE A 96 14.26 7.46 14.36
N GLU A 97 15.37 6.75 14.55
CA GLU A 97 16.52 7.20 15.35
C GLU A 97 17.76 7.46 14.47
N ASP A 98 17.69 7.16 13.16
CA ASP A 98 18.77 7.37 12.21
C ASP A 98 18.64 8.75 11.55
N VAL A 99 19.21 9.77 12.20
CA VAL A 99 19.19 11.17 11.74
C VAL A 99 19.74 11.29 10.31
N ALA A 100 20.83 10.60 9.98
CA ALA A 100 21.45 10.69 8.67
C ALA A 100 20.56 10.11 7.57
N LEU A 101 19.82 9.03 7.87
CA LEU A 101 18.79 8.50 6.97
C LEU A 101 17.62 9.48 6.79
N LEU A 102 17.11 10.07 7.87
CA LEU A 102 16.00 11.04 7.79
C LEU A 102 16.39 12.26 6.95
N GLU A 103 17.59 12.80 7.17
CA GLU A 103 18.16 13.89 6.36
C GLU A 103 18.31 13.50 4.89
N ALA A 104 18.80 12.29 4.61
CA ALA A 104 18.93 11.80 3.23
C ALA A 104 17.58 11.65 2.53
N LEU A 105 16.54 11.16 3.24
CA LEU A 105 15.18 11.11 2.72
C LEU A 105 14.65 12.52 2.42
N ALA A 106 14.78 13.44 3.36
CA ALA A 106 14.35 14.83 3.20
C ALA A 106 15.05 15.51 2.01
N ALA A 107 16.36 15.29 1.86
CA ALA A 107 17.13 15.78 0.73
C ALA A 107 16.59 15.24 -0.61
N ARG A 108 16.31 13.93 -0.74
CA ARG A 108 15.74 13.38 -1.99
C ARG A 108 14.35 13.90 -2.30
N LYS A 109 13.51 14.07 -1.28
CA LYS A 109 12.19 14.72 -1.42
C LYS A 109 12.32 16.12 -1.99
N GLN A 110 13.22 16.95 -1.44
CA GLN A 110 13.42 18.34 -1.87
C GLN A 110 14.10 18.45 -3.24
N GLU A 111 15.21 17.75 -3.46
CA GLU A 111 16.00 17.80 -4.70
C GLU A 111 15.20 17.38 -5.92
N HIS A 112 14.23 16.50 -5.73
CA HIS A 112 13.54 15.85 -6.83
C HIS A 112 12.02 16.05 -6.86
N GLY A 113 11.44 16.69 -5.85
CA GLY A 113 9.99 16.92 -5.77
C GLY A 113 9.15 15.64 -5.67
N ILE A 114 9.75 14.52 -5.24
CA ILE A 114 9.04 13.24 -5.07
C ILE A 114 8.29 13.21 -3.74
N SER A 115 7.11 12.58 -3.71
CA SER A 115 6.44 12.29 -2.44
C SER A 115 7.10 11.12 -1.71
N LEU A 116 7.17 11.21 -0.38
CA LEU A 116 7.66 10.11 0.45
C LEU A 116 6.51 9.47 1.23
N GLY A 117 6.46 8.15 1.22
CA GLY A 117 5.45 7.39 1.98
C GLY A 117 6.07 6.39 2.94
N VAL A 118 5.21 5.74 3.69
CA VAL A 118 5.54 4.54 4.46
C VAL A 118 4.45 3.52 4.25
N THR A 119 4.81 2.23 4.19
CA THR A 119 3.81 1.20 4.49
C THR A 119 4.05 0.66 5.89
N VAL A 120 3.01 0.70 6.73
CA VAL A 120 3.07 0.23 8.11
C VAL A 120 2.67 -1.24 8.19
N THR A 121 3.14 -1.96 9.20
CA THR A 121 2.79 -3.37 9.41
C THR A 121 2.72 -3.73 10.89
N GLY A 122 2.16 -4.91 11.18
CA GLY A 122 2.08 -5.46 12.52
C GLY A 122 0.86 -4.99 13.33
N PRO A 123 0.74 -5.46 14.59
CA PRO A 123 -0.42 -5.16 15.43
C PRO A 123 -0.40 -3.71 15.96
N ARG A 124 0.74 -3.01 15.88
CA ARG A 124 0.96 -1.66 16.39
C ARG A 124 0.97 -0.60 15.29
N GLN A 125 0.18 -0.82 14.22
CA GLN A 125 0.11 0.12 13.10
C GLN A 125 -0.38 1.50 13.56
N ARG A 126 -1.32 1.56 14.51
CA ARG A 126 -1.83 2.81 15.09
C ARG A 126 -0.70 3.67 15.63
N GLU A 127 0.09 3.12 16.55
CA GLU A 127 1.20 3.83 17.18
C GLU A 127 2.31 4.14 16.18
N THR A 128 2.55 3.25 15.21
CA THR A 128 3.50 3.51 14.11
C THR A 128 3.05 4.71 13.27
N ILE A 129 1.75 4.83 12.95
CA ILE A 129 1.19 5.97 12.22
C ILE A 129 1.37 7.27 13.01
N GLU A 130 1.12 7.27 14.32
CA GLU A 130 1.34 8.45 15.17
C GLU A 130 2.81 8.88 15.18
N ARG A 131 3.75 7.92 15.22
CA ARG A 131 5.19 8.22 15.11
C ARG A 131 5.56 8.75 13.73
N VAL A 132 4.97 8.22 12.66
CA VAL A 132 5.17 8.71 11.28
C VAL A 132 4.67 10.14 11.12
N LEU A 133 3.48 10.46 11.63
CA LEU A 133 2.91 11.81 11.57
C LEU A 133 3.79 12.86 12.25
N SER A 134 4.47 12.47 13.34
CA SER A 134 5.38 13.35 14.09
C SER A 134 6.82 13.36 13.55
N THR A 135 7.13 12.60 12.49
CA THR A 135 8.49 12.57 11.92
C THR A 135 8.71 13.77 11.01
N ALA A 136 9.66 14.63 11.38
CA ALA A 136 10.00 15.85 10.66
C ALA A 136 11.51 16.07 10.59
N VAL A 137 11.96 16.73 9.53
CA VAL A 137 13.34 17.22 9.35
C VAL A 137 13.24 18.73 9.12
N ASP A 138 14.01 19.51 9.88
CA ASP A 138 13.96 20.98 9.86
C ASP A 138 12.54 21.58 10.04
N GLY A 139 11.73 20.92 10.88
CA GLY A 139 10.35 21.35 11.17
C GLY A 139 9.34 21.03 10.06
N VAL A 140 9.76 20.35 8.99
CA VAL A 140 8.88 19.94 7.88
C VAL A 140 8.58 18.44 7.99
N ARG A 141 7.30 18.08 7.93
CA ARG A 141 6.87 16.67 7.95
C ARG A 141 7.53 15.89 6.81
N LEU A 142 8.14 14.76 7.16
CA LEU A 142 8.93 13.98 6.21
C LEU A 142 8.04 13.22 5.22
N PHE A 143 6.99 12.57 5.73
CA PHE A 143 6.12 11.70 4.94
C PHE A 143 4.83 12.40 4.50
N ASP A 144 4.38 12.03 3.31
CA ASP A 144 3.21 12.56 2.59
C ASP A 144 2.09 11.51 2.47
N SER A 145 2.43 10.21 2.57
CA SER A 145 1.44 9.14 2.51
C SER A 145 1.69 8.00 3.50
N ILE A 146 0.61 7.30 3.83
CA ILE A 146 0.61 6.06 4.62
C ILE A 146 -0.10 4.97 3.82
N GLN A 147 0.58 3.84 3.67
CA GLN A 147 0.02 2.61 3.17
C GLN A 147 -0.22 1.60 4.31
N ALA A 148 -1.46 1.38 4.72
CA ALA A 148 -1.81 0.57 5.90
C ALA A 148 -2.69 -0.64 5.56
N THR A 149 -2.62 -1.69 6.39
CA THR A 149 -3.59 -2.78 6.35
C THR A 149 -4.89 -2.30 6.98
N PHE A 150 -5.98 -2.34 6.21
CA PHE A 150 -7.32 -2.01 6.68
C PHE A 150 -8.35 -2.81 5.85
N ASN A 151 -9.20 -3.58 6.53
CA ASN A 151 -10.22 -4.40 5.89
C ASN A 151 -11.30 -4.79 6.91
N LEU A 152 -12.31 -5.55 6.48
CA LEU A 152 -13.41 -6.01 7.35
C LEU A 152 -12.95 -6.82 8.57
N LEU A 153 -11.80 -7.48 8.50
CA LEU A 153 -11.24 -8.28 9.60
C LEU A 153 -10.19 -7.52 10.43
N GLU A 154 -9.81 -6.32 10.00
CA GLU A 154 -8.86 -5.47 10.71
C GLU A 154 -9.25 -3.99 10.53
N PRO A 155 -10.34 -3.54 11.18
CA PRO A 155 -10.80 -2.17 11.09
C PRO A 155 -10.13 -1.23 12.11
N SER A 156 -9.31 -1.76 13.02
CA SER A 156 -8.91 -1.06 14.26
C SER A 156 -8.03 0.18 14.07
N VAL A 157 -7.45 0.34 12.88
CA VAL A 157 -6.58 1.46 12.52
C VAL A 157 -7.35 2.67 11.98
N ALA A 158 -8.66 2.56 11.71
CA ALA A 158 -9.47 3.62 11.11
C ALA A 158 -9.33 4.99 11.80
N PRO A 159 -9.40 5.13 13.15
CA PRO A 159 -9.26 6.44 13.79
C PRO A 159 -7.90 7.11 13.53
N ALA A 160 -6.82 6.33 13.42
CA ALA A 160 -5.49 6.87 13.12
C ALA A 160 -5.34 7.28 11.65
N LEU A 161 -5.95 6.53 10.73
CA LEU A 161 -5.99 6.89 9.31
C LEU A 161 -6.84 8.14 9.07
N GLU A 162 -7.99 8.25 9.74
CA GLU A 162 -8.85 9.43 9.67
C GLU A 162 -8.12 10.68 10.16
N LYS A 163 -7.43 10.59 11.31
CA LYS A 163 -6.58 11.67 11.82
C LYS A 163 -5.48 12.03 10.82
N ALA A 164 -4.75 11.05 10.31
CA ALA A 164 -3.66 11.27 9.36
C ALA A 164 -4.15 11.97 8.08
N HIS A 165 -5.26 11.51 7.52
CA HIS A 165 -5.90 12.14 6.36
C HIS A 165 -6.35 13.57 6.67
N GLY A 166 -6.92 13.83 7.84
CA GLY A 166 -7.25 15.18 8.32
C GLY A 166 -6.04 16.12 8.43
N GLU A 167 -4.84 15.57 8.62
CA GLU A 167 -3.56 16.30 8.58
C GLU A 167 -2.95 16.40 7.16
N GLY A 168 -3.69 15.99 6.13
CA GLY A 168 -3.30 16.07 4.73
C GLY A 168 -2.38 14.94 4.26
N MET A 169 -2.35 13.79 4.95
CA MET A 169 -1.68 12.60 4.46
C MET A 169 -2.53 11.87 3.41
N GLY A 170 -1.91 11.41 2.33
CA GLY A 170 -2.55 10.46 1.43
C GLY A 170 -2.63 9.06 2.05
N ILE A 171 -3.79 8.40 1.96
CA ILE A 171 -4.03 7.09 2.56
C ILE A 171 -4.23 6.03 1.48
N ILE A 172 -3.34 5.04 1.50
CA ILE A 172 -3.35 3.89 0.60
C ILE A 172 -3.69 2.64 1.42
N ILE A 173 -4.71 1.89 1.03
CA ILE A 173 -5.07 0.65 1.72
C ILE A 173 -4.44 -0.54 1.02
N LYS A 174 -3.68 -1.32 1.77
CA LYS A 174 -3.21 -2.65 1.37
C LYS A 174 -4.03 -3.74 2.06
N GLU A 175 -3.96 -4.94 1.49
CA GLU A 175 -4.66 -6.13 1.98
C GLU A 175 -6.17 -5.92 2.22
N PRO A 176 -6.92 -5.22 1.33
CA PRO A 176 -8.33 -4.92 1.55
C PRO A 176 -9.21 -6.18 1.59
N ILE A 177 -8.71 -7.30 1.05
CA ILE A 177 -9.35 -8.62 1.06
C ILE A 177 -8.62 -9.61 1.99
N ALA A 178 -7.86 -9.10 2.97
CA ALA A 178 -7.12 -9.88 3.97
C ALA A 178 -6.24 -10.99 3.36
N ASN A 179 -5.36 -10.62 2.43
CA ASN A 179 -4.48 -11.55 1.71
C ASN A 179 -5.22 -12.72 1.03
N GLY A 180 -6.41 -12.45 0.51
CA GLY A 180 -7.25 -13.40 -0.22
C GLY A 180 -8.14 -14.27 0.66
N ARG A 181 -8.16 -14.07 1.99
CA ARG A 181 -9.12 -14.72 2.89
C ARG A 181 -10.57 -14.28 2.65
N LEU A 182 -10.76 -13.07 2.11
CA LEU A 182 -12.05 -12.53 1.69
C LEU A 182 -12.23 -12.61 0.17
N ALA A 183 -11.63 -13.61 -0.48
CA ALA A 183 -11.88 -13.92 -1.88
C ALA A 183 -12.96 -15.01 -2.02
N PRO A 184 -13.70 -15.07 -3.13
CA PRO A 184 -14.72 -16.09 -3.35
C PRO A 184 -14.19 -17.51 -3.16
N GLY A 185 -14.89 -18.32 -2.35
CA GLY A 185 -14.52 -19.72 -2.07
C GLY A 185 -13.28 -19.89 -1.19
N ARG A 186 -12.83 -18.83 -0.49
CA ARG A 186 -11.66 -18.86 0.41
C ARG A 186 -12.01 -18.63 1.88
N THR A 187 -13.30 -18.45 2.18
CA THR A 187 -13.85 -18.26 3.52
C THR A 187 -13.69 -19.52 4.36
N ASP A 188 -13.68 -19.33 5.68
CA ASP A 188 -13.68 -20.41 6.67
C ASP A 188 -14.87 -20.22 7.64
N GLY A 189 -15.02 -21.12 8.61
CA GLY A 189 -16.13 -21.04 9.59
C GLY A 189 -16.19 -19.72 10.38
N LYS A 190 -15.10 -18.95 10.44
CA LYS A 190 -15.08 -17.64 11.11
C LYS A 190 -15.50 -16.51 10.17
N THR A 191 -15.44 -16.68 8.85
CA THR A 191 -15.80 -15.65 7.86
C THR A 191 -17.01 -16.01 7.00
N ALA A 192 -17.62 -17.18 7.20
CA ALA A 192 -18.81 -17.63 6.45
C ALA A 192 -19.97 -16.61 6.49
N PHE A 193 -20.18 -15.96 7.64
CA PHE A 193 -21.22 -14.94 7.79
C PHE A 193 -21.04 -13.73 6.85
N LEU A 194 -19.79 -13.42 6.45
CA LEU A 194 -19.50 -12.36 5.47
C LEU A 194 -19.89 -12.78 4.05
N GLU A 195 -19.81 -14.07 3.74
CA GLU A 195 -20.25 -14.61 2.46
C GLU A 195 -21.78 -14.60 2.36
N ASP A 196 -22.47 -14.96 3.45
CA ASP A 196 -23.93 -14.82 3.56
C ASP A 196 -24.36 -13.35 3.40
N ALA A 197 -23.64 -12.42 4.04
CA ALA A 197 -23.89 -10.99 3.93
C ALA A 197 -23.65 -10.44 2.51
N ALA A 198 -22.64 -10.97 1.80
CA ALA A 198 -22.38 -10.63 0.41
C ALA A 198 -23.49 -11.17 -0.50
N GLN A 199 -23.91 -12.42 -0.29
CA GLN A 199 -24.97 -13.08 -1.04
C GLN A 199 -26.31 -12.36 -0.89
N ALA A 200 -26.67 -11.96 0.34
CA ALA A 200 -27.88 -11.17 0.62
C ALA A 200 -27.92 -9.85 -0.16
N ARG A 201 -26.74 -9.30 -0.51
CA ARG A 201 -26.57 -8.08 -1.32
C ARG A 201 -26.43 -8.35 -2.81
N GLY A 202 -26.45 -9.61 -3.25
CA GLY A 202 -26.23 -9.99 -4.64
C GLY A 202 -24.83 -9.65 -5.16
N VAL A 203 -23.83 -9.59 -4.28
CA VAL A 203 -22.43 -9.35 -4.62
C VAL A 203 -21.55 -10.51 -4.12
N SER A 204 -20.32 -10.58 -4.61
CA SER A 204 -19.31 -11.50 -4.09
C SER A 204 -18.58 -10.90 -2.88
N ILE A 205 -17.97 -11.75 -2.05
CA ILE A 205 -17.34 -11.32 -0.79
C ILE A 205 -16.15 -10.35 -0.99
N ASP A 206 -15.42 -10.46 -2.08
CA ASP A 206 -14.37 -9.52 -2.48
C ASP A 206 -14.95 -8.13 -2.77
N VAL A 207 -16.08 -8.06 -3.48
CA VAL A 207 -16.82 -6.81 -3.71
C VAL A 207 -17.31 -6.23 -2.39
N LEU A 208 -17.87 -7.05 -1.50
CA LEU A 208 -18.30 -6.62 -0.17
C LEU A 208 -17.14 -5.99 0.63
N ALA A 209 -15.99 -6.68 0.69
CA ALA A 209 -14.81 -6.23 1.42
C ALA A 209 -14.21 -4.93 0.86
N LEU A 210 -14.10 -4.82 -0.47
CA LEU A 210 -13.62 -3.61 -1.12
C LEU A 210 -14.59 -2.45 -0.95
N SER A 211 -15.90 -2.68 -1.05
CA SER A 211 -16.94 -1.66 -0.83
C SER A 211 -16.93 -1.13 0.59
N PHE A 212 -16.69 -1.98 1.59
CA PHE A 212 -16.49 -1.55 2.98
C PHE A 212 -15.31 -0.58 3.09
N VAL A 213 -14.13 -0.97 2.59
CA VAL A 213 -12.94 -0.12 2.62
C VAL A 213 -13.16 1.22 1.92
N LEU A 214 -13.76 1.18 0.71
CA LEU A 214 -14.05 2.37 -0.10
C LEU A 214 -15.12 3.30 0.50
N SER A 215 -15.86 2.85 1.51
CA SER A 215 -16.88 3.68 2.17
C SER A 215 -16.29 4.72 3.13
N PHE A 216 -15.01 4.59 3.49
CA PHE A 216 -14.35 5.49 4.42
C PHE A 216 -13.80 6.71 3.68
N PRO A 217 -14.21 7.95 4.05
CA PRO A 217 -13.79 9.17 3.36
C PRO A 217 -12.30 9.45 3.40
N PHE A 218 -11.57 8.84 4.35
CA PHE A 218 -10.13 8.97 4.47
C PHE A 218 -9.35 8.11 3.46
N VAL A 219 -9.99 7.25 2.68
CA VAL A 219 -9.32 6.32 1.76
C VAL A 219 -9.16 6.94 0.38
N ASP A 220 -7.92 7.27 0.01
CA ASP A 220 -7.59 7.80 -1.32
C ASP A 220 -7.36 6.70 -2.37
N CYS A 221 -6.79 5.57 -1.95
CA CYS A 221 -6.46 4.47 -2.85
C CYS A 221 -6.63 3.10 -2.17
N VAL A 222 -7.12 2.11 -2.91
CA VAL A 222 -7.22 0.72 -2.47
C VAL A 222 -6.45 -0.19 -3.42
N LEU A 223 -5.44 -0.89 -2.92
CA LEU A 223 -4.64 -1.81 -3.72
C LEU A 223 -5.36 -3.16 -3.86
N SER A 224 -5.86 -3.44 -5.07
CA SER A 224 -6.75 -4.59 -5.31
C SER A 224 -6.07 -5.97 -5.29
N GLY A 225 -4.76 -6.06 -5.55
CA GLY A 225 -4.00 -7.32 -5.57
C GLY A 225 -4.47 -8.40 -6.57
N ALA A 226 -5.19 -8.04 -7.64
CA ALA A 226 -5.72 -9.01 -8.60
C ALA A 226 -4.62 -9.60 -9.51
N VAL A 227 -4.62 -10.92 -9.71
CA VAL A 227 -3.66 -11.63 -10.57
C VAL A 227 -4.29 -12.16 -11.87
N THR A 228 -5.61 -12.07 -12.00
CA THR A 228 -6.33 -12.36 -13.25
C THR A 228 -7.26 -11.23 -13.64
N ARG A 229 -7.61 -11.16 -14.93
CA ARG A 229 -8.60 -10.19 -15.44
C ARG A 229 -9.96 -10.35 -14.76
N VAL A 230 -10.39 -11.59 -14.51
CA VAL A 230 -11.69 -11.88 -13.85
C VAL A 230 -11.72 -11.31 -12.43
N GLN A 231 -10.63 -11.48 -11.67
CA GLN A 231 -10.51 -10.88 -10.34
C GLN A 231 -10.51 -9.35 -10.40
N LEU A 232 -9.78 -8.75 -11.34
CA LEU A 232 -9.76 -7.29 -11.51
C LEU A 232 -11.16 -6.76 -11.85
N GLU A 233 -11.86 -7.39 -12.78
CA GLU A 233 -13.22 -7.02 -13.16
C GLU A 233 -14.21 -7.18 -11.99
N SER A 234 -14.06 -8.22 -11.18
CA SER A 234 -14.83 -8.40 -9.93
C SER A 234 -14.57 -7.24 -8.96
N ASN A 235 -13.31 -6.98 -8.64
CA ASN A 235 -12.91 -5.91 -7.71
C ASN A 235 -13.44 -4.53 -8.14
N LEU A 236 -13.41 -4.22 -9.44
CA LEU A 236 -13.89 -2.93 -9.96
C LEU A 236 -15.40 -2.73 -9.77
N ARG A 237 -16.19 -3.79 -9.55
CA ARG A 237 -17.63 -3.66 -9.27
C ARG A 237 -17.89 -2.95 -7.94
N ALA A 238 -16.95 -2.98 -6.98
CA ALA A 238 -17.06 -2.29 -5.70
C ALA A 238 -17.30 -0.78 -5.87
N LEU A 239 -16.72 -0.16 -6.90
CA LEU A 239 -16.92 1.26 -7.24
C LEU A 239 -18.38 1.62 -7.60
N SER A 240 -19.18 0.63 -7.97
CA SER A 240 -20.60 0.79 -8.35
C SER A 240 -21.57 0.18 -7.34
N ARG A 241 -21.05 -0.37 -6.23
CA ARG A 241 -21.80 -1.06 -5.18
C ARG A 241 -21.40 -0.48 -3.83
N PRO A 242 -21.70 0.79 -3.54
CA PRO A 242 -21.28 1.43 -2.31
C PRO A 242 -21.86 0.70 -1.10
N TRP A 243 -21.09 0.67 -0.02
CA TRP A 243 -21.57 0.21 1.27
C TRP A 243 -22.57 1.21 1.84
N ASP A 244 -23.75 0.75 2.25
CA ASP A 244 -24.86 1.58 2.75
C ASP A 244 -24.85 1.76 4.28
N GLY A 245 -23.86 1.17 4.97
CA GLY A 245 -23.72 1.28 6.42
C GLY A 245 -24.68 0.41 7.22
N SER A 246 -25.56 -0.37 6.57
CA SER A 246 -26.61 -1.13 7.26
C SER A 246 -26.06 -2.19 8.22
N ASP A 247 -24.79 -2.57 8.03
CA ASP A 247 -24.15 -3.69 8.70
C ASP A 247 -22.80 -3.29 9.33
N ALA A 248 -22.76 -2.16 10.04
CA ALA A 248 -21.58 -1.77 10.84
C ALA A 248 -21.10 -2.90 11.78
N ALA A 249 -21.98 -3.84 12.15
CA ALA A 249 -21.68 -5.03 12.93
C ALA A 249 -20.85 -6.12 12.20
N LEU A 250 -20.66 -6.04 10.88
CA LEU A 250 -19.80 -6.99 10.14
C LEU A 250 -18.31 -6.70 10.31
N ALA A 251 -17.96 -5.47 10.70
CA ALA A 251 -16.61 -5.08 11.10
C ALA A 251 -16.50 -5.22 12.62
N ALA A 252 -16.10 -6.40 13.08
CA ALA A 252 -15.91 -6.74 14.49
C ALA A 252 -14.44 -7.03 14.79
#